data_AF-F6H8S8-F1
#
_entry.id   AF-F6H8S8-F1
#
_cell.length_a   1.000
_cell.length_b   1.000
_cell.length_c   1.000
_cell.angle_alpha   90.00
_cell.angle_beta   90.00
_cell.angle_gamma   90.00
#
_symmetry.space_group_name_H-M   'P 1'
#
loop_
_entity.id
_entity.type
_entity.pdbx_description
1 polymer ?
#
loop_
_entity_poly.entity_id
_entity_poly.type
_entity_poly.pdbx_seq_one_letter_code
_entity_poly.pdbx_strand_id
1 'polypeptide(L)'
;MACCGHRGPPLNYDSRVPCGKTKIMNGTEITGKGCSDSTKYVNWNGIHYSEVANQYVSSQILTVKYSDPSFSDKMSFLLPLKF
;
A
#
# COMPACT_ATOMS: atom_id res chain seq x y z
N MET A 1 4.92 -8.08 -5.74
CA MET A 1 5.68 -8.23 -4.49
C MET A 1 5.37 -7.05 -3.56
N ALA A 2 5.38 -7.21 -2.24
CA ALA A 2 5.20 -6.10 -1.30
C ALA A 2 6.49 -5.26 -1.21
N CYS A 3 6.39 -3.96 -0.94
CA CYS A 3 7.55 -3.10 -0.72
C CYS A 3 8.35 -3.55 0.51
N CYS A 4 7.66 -3.90 1.59
CA CYS A 4 8.24 -4.35 2.84
C CYS A 4 7.99 -5.84 3.07
N GLY A 5 9.06 -6.62 3.05
CA GLY A 5 9.03 -8.07 3.18
C GLY A 5 10.44 -8.63 3.20
N HIS A 6 10.60 -9.95 3.29
CA HIS A 6 11.93 -10.54 3.41
C HIS A 6 12.25 -11.64 2.38
N ARG A 7 11.25 -12.20 1.67
CA ARG A 7 11.49 -13.26 0.69
C ARG A 7 11.69 -12.70 -0.73
N GLY A 8 12.03 -13.58 -1.66
CA GLY A 8 12.16 -13.25 -3.08
C GLY A 8 10.84 -13.33 -3.84
N PRO A 9 10.89 -13.13 -5.17
CA PRO A 9 9.75 -13.28 -6.07
C PRO A 9 9.14 -14.70 -6.02
N PRO A 10 7.84 -14.85 -6.33
CA PRO A 10 6.90 -13.79 -6.71
C PRO A 10 6.24 -13.07 -5.52
N LEU A 11 6.31 -13.66 -4.32
CA LEU A 11 5.65 -13.18 -3.09
C LEU A 11 6.64 -13.13 -1.93
N ASN A 12 6.73 -11.98 -1.27
CA ASN A 12 7.69 -11.74 -0.18
C ASN A 12 7.04 -11.49 1.20
N TYR A 13 5.73 -11.67 1.31
CA TYR A 13 5.01 -11.53 2.58
C TYR A 13 5.20 -12.78 3.45
N ASP A 14 5.50 -12.55 4.73
CA ASP A 14 5.50 -13.57 5.78
C ASP A 14 4.92 -12.95 7.06
N SER A 15 3.76 -13.42 7.50
CA SER A 15 3.09 -12.91 8.71
C SER A 15 3.93 -13.11 9.98
N ARG A 16 4.90 -14.04 9.94
CA ARG A 16 5.81 -14.28 11.07
C ARG A 16 6.87 -13.21 11.19
N VAL A 17 7.20 -12.49 10.12
CA VAL A 17 8.23 -11.42 10.10
C VAL A 17 7.58 -10.10 9.69
N PRO A 18 7.02 -9.34 10.64
CA PRO A 18 6.42 -8.04 10.35
C PRO A 18 7.42 -7.05 9.74
N CYS A 19 6.92 -6.09 8.98
CA CYS A 19 7.73 -5.02 8.40
C CYS A 19 8.55 -4.28 9.47
N GLY A 20 9.83 -4.04 9.19
CA GLY A 20 10.78 -3.38 10.09
C GLY A 20 11.19 -4.22 11.31
N LYS A 21 10.71 -5.45 11.43
CA LYS A 21 11.11 -6.36 12.52
C LYS A 21 12.12 -7.38 12.02
N THR A 22 13.05 -7.69 12.91
CA THR A 22 14.03 -8.75 12.74
C THR A 22 13.65 -9.93 13.62
N LYS A 23 13.73 -11.15 13.08
CA LYS A 23 13.49 -12.41 13.80
C LYS A 23 14.52 -13.45 13.44
N ILE A 24 14.79 -14.35 14.38
CA ILE A 24 15.61 -15.53 14.15
C ILE A 24 14.68 -16.66 13.72
N MET A 25 14.91 -17.23 12.55
CA MET A 25 14.19 -18.39 12.04
C MET A 25 15.20 -19.43 11.55
N ASN A 26 15.11 -20.65 12.06
CA ASN A 26 16.05 -21.73 11.75
C ASN A 26 17.52 -21.29 11.95
N GLY A 27 17.80 -20.53 13.01
CA GLY A 27 19.15 -20.02 13.30
C GLY A 27 19.62 -18.87 12.41
N THR A 28 18.82 -18.43 11.43
CA THR A 28 19.16 -17.31 10.53
C THR A 28 18.40 -16.05 10.96
N GLU A 29 19.10 -14.91 11.01
CA GLU A 29 18.50 -13.61 11.25
C GLU A 29 17.81 -13.08 9.98
N ILE A 30 16.56 -12.69 10.11
CA ILE A 30 15.69 -12.33 9.01
C ILE A 30 14.98 -11.02 9.34
N THR A 31 15.08 -10.04 8.45
CA THR A 31 14.42 -8.73 8.60
C THR A 31 13.40 -8.48 7.50
N GLY A 32 12.16 -8.12 7.88
CA GLY A 32 11.18 -7.58 6.93
C GLY A 32 11.63 -6.20 6.46
N LYS A 33 12.38 -6.13 5.35
CA LYS A 33 13.03 -4.90 4.89
C LYS A 33 12.11 -4.13 3.95
N GLY A 34 12.01 -2.83 4.16
CA GLY A 34 11.35 -1.90 3.23
C GLY A 34 12.15 -1.72 1.94
N CYS A 35 11.44 -1.52 0.84
CA CYS A 35 12.03 -1.17 -0.45
C CYS A 35 12.60 0.26 -0.41
N SER A 36 13.52 0.58 -1.33
CA SER A 36 14.14 1.91 -1.42
C SER A 36 13.20 2.98 -1.98
N ASP A 37 12.20 2.57 -2.75
CA ASP A 37 11.25 3.46 -3.43
C ASP A 37 9.84 2.87 -3.35
N SER A 38 9.07 3.34 -2.37
CA SER A 38 7.69 2.87 -2.11
C SER A 38 6.69 3.33 -3.18
N THR A 39 7.05 4.33 -4.00
CA THR A 39 6.18 4.87 -5.06
C THR A 39 5.97 3.91 -6.23
N LYS A 40 6.79 2.86 -6.32
CA LYS A 40 6.71 1.83 -7.36
C LYS A 40 5.90 0.59 -6.97
N TYR A 41 5.32 0.57 -5.78
CA TYR A 41 4.65 -0.60 -5.23
C TYR A 41 3.19 -0.29 -4.92
N VAL A 42 2.28 -1.20 -5.28
CA VAL A 42 0.87 -1.13 -4.85
C VAL A 42 0.72 -1.54 -3.38
N ASN A 43 1.47 -2.57 -2.97
CA ASN A 43 1.34 -3.18 -1.65
C ASN A 43 2.52 -2.80 -0.75
N TRP A 44 2.23 -2.35 0.47
CA TRP A 44 3.22 -1.99 1.47
C TRP A 44 3.84 -3.22 2.15
N ASN A 45 3.06 -4.04 2.86
CA ASN A 45 3.60 -5.08 3.76
C ASN A 45 2.91 -6.43 3.69
N GLY A 46 2.26 -6.73 2.56
CA GLY A 46 1.42 -7.90 2.33
C GLY A 46 -0.05 -7.72 2.74
N ILE A 47 -0.37 -6.68 3.51
CA ILE A 47 -1.73 -6.43 4.02
C ILE A 47 -2.25 -5.06 3.57
N HIS A 48 -1.43 -4.01 3.67
CA HIS A 48 -1.85 -2.64 3.40
C HIS A 48 -1.38 -2.15 2.02
N TYR A 49 -2.10 -1.18 1.44
CA TYR A 49 -1.62 -0.40 0.31
C TYR A 49 -0.46 0.51 0.71
N SER A 50 0.40 0.79 -0.26
CA SER A 50 1.38 1.87 -0.14
C SER A 50 0.71 3.23 -0.13
N GLU A 51 1.45 4.26 0.26
CA GLU A 51 0.99 5.65 0.21
C GLU A 51 0.53 6.05 -1.20
N VAL A 52 1.34 5.77 -2.23
CA VAL A 52 1.00 6.09 -3.62
C VAL A 52 -0.27 5.37 -4.08
N ALA A 53 -0.48 4.12 -3.66
CA ALA A 53 -1.69 3.38 -4.00
C ALA A 53 -2.92 3.95 -3.28
N ASN A 54 -2.77 4.36 -2.01
CA ASN A 54 -3.84 5.03 -1.28
C ASN A 54 -4.18 6.41 -1.88
N GLN A 55 -3.18 7.19 -2.32
CA GLN A 55 -3.39 8.45 -3.03
C GLN A 55 -4.13 8.22 -4.36
N TYR A 56 -3.76 7.17 -5.11
CA TYR A 56 -4.48 6.81 -6.33
C TYR A 56 -5.94 6.44 -6.02
N VAL A 57 -6.19 5.53 -5.07
CA VAL A 57 -7.54 5.10 -4.69
C VAL A 57 -8.38 6.28 -4.20
N SER A 58 -7.83 7.14 -3.34
CA SER A 58 -8.54 8.32 -2.84
C SER A 58 -8.87 9.29 -3.97
N SER A 59 -7.96 9.52 -4.92
CA SER A 59 -8.24 10.35 -6.09
C SER A 59 -9.42 9.81 -6.90
N GLN A 60 -9.52 8.48 -7.07
CA GLN A 60 -10.62 7.84 -7.79
C GLN A 60 -11.93 7.94 -7.04
N ILE A 61 -11.93 7.76 -5.70
CA ILE A 61 -13.11 7.95 -4.86
C ILE A 61 -13.65 9.38 -4.99
N LEU A 62 -12.75 10.37 -4.97
CA LEU A 62 -13.11 11.78 -5.06
C LEU A 62 -13.61 12.20 -6.45
N THR A 63 -13.42 11.38 -7.49
CA THR A 63 -14.10 11.58 -8.79
C THR A 63 -15.59 11.28 -8.72
N VAL A 64 -16.03 10.52 -7.71
CA VAL A 64 -17.43 10.09 -7.53
C VAL A 64 -17.97 9.18 -8.65
N LYS A 65 -17.14 8.86 -9.65
CA LYS A 65 -17.48 8.01 -10.82
C LYS A 65 -17.93 6.61 -10.44
N TYR A 66 -17.44 6.08 -9.32
CA TYR A 66 -17.68 4.71 -8.87
C TYR A 66 -18.69 4.63 -7.72
N SER A 67 -19.40 5.71 -7.42
CA SER A 67 -20.40 5.75 -6.35
C SER A 67 -21.78 5.33 -6.84
N ASP A 68 -22.48 4.54 -6.02
CA ASP A 68 -23.87 4.11 -6.23
C ASP A 68 -24.67 4.35 -4.93
N PRO A 69 -25.70 5.21 -4.93
CA PRO A 69 -26.23 5.97 -6.07
C PRO A 69 -25.22 6.99 -6.60
N SER A 70 -25.27 7.25 -7.91
CA SER A 70 -24.48 8.32 -8.51
C SER A 70 -24.84 9.63 -7.83
N PHE A 71 -23.85 10.38 -7.34
CA PHE A 71 -24.12 11.71 -6.80
C PHE A 71 -24.53 12.64 -7.94
N SER A 72 -25.81 13.02 -7.99
CA SER A 72 -26.32 14.01 -8.94
C SER A 72 -25.78 15.38 -8.58
N ASP A 73 -24.80 15.87 -9.36
CA ASP A 73 -24.31 17.25 -9.58
C ASP A 73 -24.09 18.20 -8.38
N LYS A 74 -24.27 17.77 -7.12
CA LYS A 74 -24.25 18.64 -5.94
C LYS A 74 -23.23 18.23 -4.90
N MET A 75 -21.99 17.97 -5.31
CA MET A 75 -20.87 17.94 -4.38
C MET A 75 -19.85 19.00 -4.80
N SER A 76 -20.05 20.23 -4.32
CA SER A 76 -19.22 21.42 -4.56
C SER A 76 -17.81 21.36 -3.96
N PHE A 77 -17.32 20.17 -3.59
CA PHE A 77 -16.04 19.97 -2.92
C PHE A 77 -15.02 19.32 -3.86
N LEU A 78 -14.87 19.87 -5.07
CA LEU A 78 -13.60 19.76 -5.78
C LEU A 78 -12.59 20.70 -5.11
N LEU A 79 -12.21 20.38 -3.87
CA LEU A 79 -11.04 21.00 -3.27
C LEU A 79 -9.83 20.52 -4.09
N PRO A 80 -9.01 21.43 -4.65
CA PRO A 80 -7.80 21.02 -5.34
C PRO A 80 -6.90 20.31 -4.33
N LEU A 81 -6.76 19.00 -4.47
CA LEU A 81 -5.84 18.21 -3.68
C LEU A 81 -4.42 18.64 -4.08
N LYS A 82 -3.76 19.40 -3.20
CA LYS A 82 -2.32 19.58 -3.25
C LYS A 82 -1.70 18.38 -2.56
N PHE A 83 -1.10 17.50 -3.35
CA PHE A 83 -0.15 16.50 -2.87
C PHE A 83 1.27 17.07 -3.02
#